data_AF-N1QTA1-F1
#
_entry.id   AF-N1QTA1-F1
#
_cell.length_a   1.000
_cell.length_b   1.000
_cell.length_c   1.000
_cell.angle_alpha   90.00
_cell.angle_beta   90.00
_cell.angle_gamma   90.00
#
_symmetry.space_group_name_H-M   'P 1'
#
loop_
_entity.id
_entity.type
_entity.pdbx_description
1 polymer ?
#
loop_
_entity_poly.entity_id
_entity_poly.type
_entity_poly.pdbx_seq_one_letter_code
_entity_poly.pdbx_strand_id
1 'polypeptide(L)'
;MLRLRSCTLAHLLSSPAASPASPLHRLLSAAAPAISPSDGFAAEEYLVSTCGLTRAQAVKASRKLSHLKSPSKPDSVLAFLAGLGLSGAGVASLVAKDPRLLCAGVHKSLAPNVADLTSLGWSHSEVAQVVAIAGANLRPRSVVSKLQYFRWLFGSFENLLRALKFNSNLLQHNLERAVKPNATFPSCHTIFSLVEKEFMERYICPHMEATPHLAEDYAAACRGAMPTSFRFT
;
A
#
# COMPACT_ATOMS: atom_id res chain seq x y z
N MET A 1 -17.05 34.34 12.96
CA MET A 1 -15.58 34.40 13.07
C MET A 1 -15.22 34.64 14.53
N LEU A 2 -14.92 33.58 15.27
CA LEU A 2 -14.56 33.65 16.70
C LEU A 2 -13.04 33.75 16.84
N ARG A 3 -12.64 34.71 17.68
CA ARG A 3 -11.31 35.29 17.79
C ARG A 3 -10.34 34.41 18.58
N LEU A 4 -9.10 34.32 18.10
CA LEU A 4 -7.91 33.97 18.87
C LEU A 4 -7.83 34.81 20.15
N ARG A 5 -7.48 34.18 21.27
CA ARG A 5 -6.83 34.86 22.41
C ARG A 5 -5.66 34.03 22.91
N SER A 6 -4.49 34.54 22.58
CA SER A 6 -3.16 34.24 23.08
C SER A 6 -2.90 34.92 24.43
N CYS A 7 -2.11 34.22 25.25
CA CYS A 7 -1.06 34.69 26.18
C CYS A 7 -1.34 35.85 27.14
N THR A 8 -1.16 35.61 28.46
CA THR A 8 -0.34 36.46 29.36
C THR A 8 -0.14 35.81 30.75
N LEU A 9 0.93 36.26 31.43
CA LEU A 9 1.29 36.16 32.86
C LEU A 9 2.14 34.94 33.27
N ALA A 10 3.24 35.07 34.02
CA ALA A 10 3.97 36.22 34.55
C ALA A 10 5.37 35.75 35.01
N HIS A 11 6.37 36.62 34.88
CA HIS A 11 7.63 36.53 35.62
C HIS A 11 7.45 37.19 37.00
N LEU A 12 8.07 36.64 38.06
CA LEU A 12 9.18 37.27 38.80
C LEU A 12 9.50 36.51 40.12
N LEU A 13 10.70 35.90 40.12
CA LEU A 13 11.76 35.86 41.15
C LEU A 13 11.42 36.07 42.64
N SER A 14 11.81 35.13 43.52
CA SER A 14 12.87 35.31 44.55
C SER A 14 13.07 34.04 45.41
N SER A 15 14.28 33.80 45.90
CA SER A 15 14.78 32.69 46.76
C SER A 15 15.51 33.33 47.97
N PRO A 16 16.12 32.66 49.00
CA PRO A 16 16.17 31.23 49.42
C PRO A 16 15.98 31.00 50.96
N ALA A 17 15.93 29.74 51.43
CA ALA A 17 16.77 29.17 52.54
C ALA A 17 16.16 27.94 53.30
N ALA A 18 17.02 26.92 53.48
CA ALA A 18 17.15 25.93 54.59
C ALA A 18 16.09 24.82 54.87
N SER A 19 16.38 23.61 54.34
CA SER A 19 16.48 22.22 54.91
C SER A 19 15.49 21.67 55.98
N PRO A 20 15.55 20.36 56.36
CA PRO A 20 14.92 19.22 55.67
C PRO A 20 14.05 18.32 56.60
N ALA A 21 13.03 17.61 56.09
CA ALA A 21 12.46 16.45 56.81
C ALA A 21 11.70 15.48 55.88
N SER A 22 11.95 14.19 56.13
CA SER A 22 11.67 12.91 55.47
C SER A 22 10.27 12.62 54.86
N PRO A 23 10.19 11.61 53.96
CA PRO A 23 8.97 11.23 53.25
C PRO A 23 8.24 10.03 53.89
N LEU A 24 6.91 10.03 53.90
CA LEU A 24 6.09 8.82 54.03
C LEU A 24 5.11 8.76 52.86
N HIS A 25 5.55 8.13 51.77
CA HIS A 25 4.70 7.83 50.63
C HIS A 25 3.69 6.75 51.00
N ARG A 26 2.46 7.22 51.17
CA ARG A 26 1.20 6.50 51.03
C ARG A 26 1.20 5.63 49.76
N LEU A 27 1.38 4.32 49.91
CA LEU A 27 1.20 3.36 48.81
C LEU A 27 -0.30 3.22 48.53
N LEU A 28 -0.79 3.90 47.49
CA LEU A 28 -2.05 3.57 46.84
C LEU A 28 -1.87 2.25 46.09
N SER A 29 -2.63 1.23 46.49
CA SER A 29 -2.81 0.00 45.74
C SER A 29 -3.54 0.33 44.43
N ALA A 30 -2.81 0.30 43.32
CA ALA A 30 -3.36 0.42 41.98
C ALA A 30 -3.92 -0.94 41.56
N ALA A 31 -5.25 -1.08 41.61
CA ALA A 31 -5.94 -2.18 40.98
C ALA A 31 -5.69 -2.11 39.45
N ALA A 32 -5.03 -3.14 38.92
CA ALA A 32 -4.93 -3.34 37.48
C ALA A 32 -6.35 -3.47 36.89
N PRO A 33 -6.66 -2.84 35.75
CA PRO A 33 -7.94 -3.08 35.09
C PRO A 33 -7.99 -4.55 34.68
N ALA A 34 -9.02 -5.25 35.16
CA ALA A 34 -9.33 -6.59 34.71
C ALA A 34 -9.57 -6.54 33.19
N ILE A 35 -8.63 -7.10 32.43
CA ILE A 35 -8.83 -7.39 31.01
C ILE A 35 -9.89 -8.48 30.99
N SER A 36 -11.11 -8.11 30.63
CA SER A 36 -12.18 -9.06 30.32
C SER A 36 -11.63 -10.04 29.27
N PRO A 37 -11.74 -11.35 29.44
CA PRO A 37 -11.33 -12.29 28.41
C PRO A 37 -12.31 -12.11 27.26
N SER A 38 -11.90 -11.37 26.22
CA SER A 38 -12.60 -11.41 24.96
C SER A 38 -12.34 -12.79 24.36
N ASP A 39 -13.31 -13.71 24.46
CA ASP A 39 -13.32 -15.03 23.80
C ASP A 39 -13.34 -14.95 22.25
N GLY A 40 -12.88 -13.83 21.68
CA GLY A 40 -12.81 -13.56 20.25
C GLY A 40 -11.37 -13.35 19.80
N PHE A 41 -11.10 -13.75 18.55
CA PHE A 41 -9.81 -13.48 17.90
C PHE A 41 -9.49 -11.98 17.93
N ALA A 42 -8.45 -11.62 18.69
CA ALA A 42 -7.96 -10.25 18.83
C ALA A 42 -7.21 -9.80 17.56
N ALA A 43 -7.97 -9.55 16.49
CA ALA A 43 -7.41 -9.25 15.17
C ALA A 43 -6.44 -8.06 15.17
N GLU A 44 -6.67 -7.06 16.02
CA GLU A 44 -5.78 -5.90 16.11
C GLU A 44 -4.40 -6.26 16.69
N GLU A 45 -4.36 -7.05 17.78
CA GLU A 45 -3.11 -7.50 18.39
C GLU A 45 -2.36 -8.46 17.46
N TYR A 46 -3.09 -9.38 16.83
CA TYR A 46 -2.54 -10.28 15.80
C TYR A 46 -1.87 -9.52 14.65
N LEU A 47 -2.51 -8.46 14.13
CA LEU A 47 -1.94 -7.68 13.03
C LEU A 47 -0.65 -6.93 13.44
N VAL A 48 -0.54 -6.51 14.70
CA VAL A 48 0.68 -5.88 15.20
C VAL A 48 1.78 -6.91 15.38
N SER A 49 1.50 -8.00 16.12
CA SER A 49 2.52 -8.99 16.51
C SER A 49 2.97 -9.86 15.34
N THR A 50 2.05 -10.26 14.46
CA THR A 50 2.31 -11.26 13.41
C THR A 50 2.56 -10.60 12.05
N CYS A 51 1.79 -9.57 11.71
CA CYS A 51 1.92 -8.89 10.42
C CYS A 51 2.84 -7.67 10.46
N GLY A 52 3.34 -7.27 11.64
CA GLY A 52 4.26 -6.13 11.79
C GLY A 52 3.63 -4.76 11.50
N LEU A 53 2.30 -4.63 11.62
CA LEU A 53 1.62 -3.35 11.40
C LEU A 53 1.81 -2.42 12.61
N THR A 54 1.84 -1.11 12.35
CA THR A 54 1.69 -0.13 13.43
C THR A 54 0.32 -0.25 14.08
N ARG A 55 0.19 0.16 15.35
CA ARG A 55 -1.09 0.11 16.06
C ARG A 55 -2.20 0.86 15.30
N ALA A 56 -1.91 2.03 14.75
CA ALA A 56 -2.85 2.81 13.96
C ALA A 56 -3.33 2.07 12.68
N GLN A 57 -2.41 1.40 11.97
CA GLN A 57 -2.78 0.58 10.81
C GLN A 57 -3.61 -0.64 11.23
N ALA A 58 -3.26 -1.28 12.34
CA ALA A 58 -3.96 -2.44 12.87
C ALA A 58 -5.40 -2.10 13.26
N VAL A 59 -5.66 -0.97 13.92
CA VAL A 59 -7.02 -0.48 14.22
C VAL A 59 -7.85 -0.35 12.94
N LYS A 60 -7.27 0.27 11.90
CA LYS A 60 -7.98 0.49 10.63
C LYS A 60 -8.25 -0.83 9.91
N ALA A 61 -7.30 -1.76 9.96
CA ALA A 61 -7.37 -3.04 9.30
C ALA A 61 -8.31 -4.03 9.99
N SER A 62 -8.30 -4.09 11.32
CA SER A 62 -9.13 -5.01 12.12
C SER A 62 -10.63 -4.81 11.87
N ARG A 63 -11.06 -3.56 11.61
CA ARG A 63 -12.45 -3.24 11.25
C ARG A 63 -12.92 -3.94 9.98
N LYS A 64 -12.03 -4.21 9.02
CA LYS A 64 -12.32 -4.97 7.79
C LYS A 64 -12.30 -6.49 8.00
N LEU A 65 -11.88 -6.93 9.18
CA LEU A 65 -11.67 -8.32 9.58
C LEU A 65 -12.59 -8.75 10.72
N SER A 66 -13.65 -7.99 11.00
CA SER A 66 -14.60 -8.23 12.11
C SER A 66 -15.23 -9.62 12.10
N HIS A 67 -15.25 -10.31 10.96
CA HIS A 67 -15.79 -11.66 10.82
C HIS A 67 -14.78 -12.78 11.10
N LEU A 68 -13.49 -12.47 11.23
CA LEU A 68 -12.47 -13.48 11.54
C LEU A 68 -12.57 -13.88 13.02
N LYS A 69 -12.71 -15.18 13.27
CA LYS A 69 -12.79 -15.77 14.61
C LYS A 69 -11.57 -16.59 15.01
N SER A 70 -10.61 -16.77 14.09
CA SER A 70 -9.44 -17.62 14.30
C SER A 70 -8.27 -17.20 13.39
N PRO A 71 -7.01 -17.44 13.80
CA PRO A 71 -5.83 -17.12 12.98
C PRO A 71 -5.58 -18.11 11.84
N SER A 72 -6.23 -19.28 11.81
CA SER A 72 -5.92 -20.36 10.86
C SER A 72 -5.94 -19.96 9.38
N LYS A 73 -6.88 -19.09 8.97
CA LYS A 73 -6.94 -18.56 7.60
C LYS A 73 -5.84 -17.52 7.34
N PRO A 74 -5.72 -16.46 8.17
CA PRO A 74 -4.59 -15.54 8.10
C PRO A 74 -3.23 -16.23 8.02
N ASP A 75 -2.94 -17.19 8.91
CA ASP A 75 -1.66 -17.89 8.96
C ASP A 75 -1.37 -18.66 7.67
N SER A 76 -2.38 -19.34 7.12
CA SER A 76 -2.26 -20.03 5.83
C SER A 76 -1.93 -19.05 4.70
N VAL A 77 -2.56 -17.87 4.68
CA VAL A 77 -2.27 -16.82 3.69
C VAL A 77 -0.86 -16.28 3.88
N LEU A 78 -0.42 -16.00 5.11
CA LEU A 78 0.91 -15.48 5.40
C LEU A 78 2.01 -16.49 4.99
N ALA A 79 1.83 -17.77 5.31
CA ALA A 79 2.74 -18.84 4.90
C ALA A 79 2.80 -18.96 3.37
N PHE A 80 1.67 -18.84 2.69
CA PHE A 80 1.63 -18.82 1.22
C PHE A 80 2.39 -17.63 0.63
N LEU A 81 2.21 -16.41 1.17
CA LEU A 81 2.93 -15.23 0.70
C LEU A 81 4.44 -15.33 0.94
N ALA A 82 4.85 -15.90 2.08
CA ALA A 82 6.25 -16.19 2.36
C ALA A 82 6.82 -17.21 1.36
N GLY A 83 6.06 -18.25 1.00
CA GLY A 83 6.42 -19.22 -0.03
C GLY A 83 6.51 -18.63 -1.45
N LEU A 84 5.91 -17.46 -1.70
CA LEU A 84 6.09 -16.67 -2.92
C LEU A 84 7.28 -15.70 -2.85
N GLY A 85 8.01 -15.67 -1.73
CA GLY A 85 9.17 -14.81 -1.53
C GLY A 85 8.85 -13.37 -1.14
N LEU A 86 7.63 -13.05 -0.69
CA LEU A 86 7.35 -11.71 -0.16
C LEU A 86 8.07 -11.51 1.18
N SER A 87 8.80 -10.39 1.30
CA SER A 87 9.42 -10.00 2.56
C SER A 87 8.38 -9.61 3.61
N GLY A 88 8.73 -9.72 4.89
CA GLY A 88 7.83 -9.31 5.98
C GLY A 88 7.33 -7.87 5.85
N ALA A 89 8.19 -6.94 5.42
CA ALA A 89 7.80 -5.56 5.13
C ALA A 89 6.83 -5.45 3.94
N GLY A 90 7.05 -6.25 2.88
CA GLY A 90 6.14 -6.34 1.75
C GLY A 90 4.75 -6.86 2.15
N VAL A 91 4.72 -7.92 2.97
CA VAL A 91 3.48 -8.47 3.55
C VAL A 91 2.79 -7.44 4.43
N ALA A 92 3.51 -6.74 5.32
CA ALA A 92 2.94 -5.70 6.19
C ALA A 92 2.27 -4.58 5.37
N SER A 93 2.96 -4.09 4.32
CA SER A 93 2.44 -3.07 3.42
C SER A 93 1.18 -3.55 2.67
N LEU A 94 1.22 -4.77 2.14
CA LEU A 94 0.10 -5.40 1.46
C LEU A 94 -1.12 -5.58 2.38
N VAL A 95 -0.92 -6.10 3.59
CA VAL A 95 -1.99 -6.29 4.59
C VAL A 95 -2.55 -4.94 5.04
N ALA A 96 -1.71 -3.93 5.24
CA ALA A 96 -2.18 -2.57 5.58
C ALA A 96 -3.06 -1.97 4.47
N LYS A 97 -2.69 -2.20 3.20
CA LYS A 97 -3.45 -1.76 2.02
C LYS A 97 -4.78 -2.52 1.89
N ASP A 98 -4.74 -3.85 1.95
CA ASP A 98 -5.91 -4.71 1.75
C ASP A 98 -5.98 -5.88 2.76
N PRO A 99 -6.49 -5.62 3.98
CA PRO A 99 -6.56 -6.62 5.04
C PRO A 99 -7.39 -7.85 4.66
N ARG A 100 -8.39 -7.70 3.76
CA ARG A 100 -9.29 -8.78 3.35
C ARG A 100 -8.58 -9.92 2.61
N LEU A 101 -7.33 -9.71 2.18
CA LEU A 101 -6.48 -10.78 1.66
C LEU A 101 -6.31 -11.91 2.68
N LEU A 102 -6.23 -11.60 3.98
CA LEU A 102 -6.12 -12.61 5.06
C LEU A 102 -7.35 -13.52 5.18
N CYS A 103 -8.47 -13.13 4.56
CA CYS A 103 -9.68 -13.94 4.49
C CYS A 103 -9.74 -14.83 3.24
N ALA A 104 -8.76 -14.74 2.33
CA ALA A 104 -8.74 -15.50 1.09
C ALA A 104 -8.52 -16.99 1.34
N GLY A 105 -9.11 -17.84 0.49
CA GLY A 105 -8.83 -19.26 0.51
C GLY A 105 -7.57 -19.56 -0.33
N VAL A 106 -6.47 -19.94 0.32
CA VAL A 106 -5.21 -20.28 -0.38
C VAL A 106 -5.45 -21.38 -1.42
N HIS A 107 -5.96 -22.54 -0.99
CA HIS A 107 -6.18 -23.68 -1.88
C HIS A 107 -7.30 -23.47 -2.91
N LYS A 108 -8.29 -22.62 -2.60
CA LYS A 108 -9.46 -22.42 -3.47
C LYS A 108 -9.26 -21.31 -4.50
N SER A 109 -8.42 -20.31 -4.21
CA SER A 109 -8.31 -19.11 -5.05
C SER A 109 -6.88 -18.71 -5.35
N LEU A 110 -6.03 -18.52 -4.33
CA LEU A 110 -4.71 -17.93 -4.55
C LEU A 110 -3.75 -18.91 -5.23
N ALA A 111 -3.65 -20.14 -4.74
CA ALA A 111 -2.74 -21.14 -5.30
C ALA A 111 -3.11 -21.52 -6.75
N PRO A 112 -4.39 -21.77 -7.10
CA PRO A 112 -4.77 -22.01 -8.50
C PRO A 112 -4.45 -20.84 -9.43
N ASN A 113 -4.70 -19.59 -9.00
CA ASN A 113 -4.40 -18.42 -9.84
C ASN A 113 -2.89 -18.21 -10.03
N VAL A 114 -2.10 -18.46 -8.99
CA VAL A 114 -0.64 -18.43 -9.09
C VAL A 114 -0.14 -19.52 -10.03
N ALA A 115 -0.63 -20.75 -9.88
CA ALA A 115 -0.25 -21.87 -10.74
C ALA A 115 -0.55 -21.57 -12.22
N ASP A 116 -1.73 -20.99 -12.50
CA ASP A 116 -2.08 -20.62 -13.87
C ASP A 116 -1.17 -19.52 -14.42
N LEU A 117 -0.86 -18.46 -13.63
CA LEU A 117 0.07 -17.42 -14.07
C LEU A 117 1.45 -18.01 -14.39
N THR A 118 1.94 -18.92 -13.55
CA THR A 118 3.19 -19.65 -13.82
C THR A 118 3.08 -20.50 -15.09
N SER A 119 1.96 -21.18 -15.32
CA SER A 119 1.74 -21.97 -16.55
C SER A 119 1.69 -21.10 -17.82
N LEU A 120 1.30 -19.83 -17.68
CA LEU A 120 1.31 -18.83 -18.75
C LEU A 120 2.69 -18.18 -18.96
N GLY A 121 3.73 -18.69 -18.31
CA GLY A 121 5.11 -18.25 -18.48
C GLY A 121 5.52 -17.05 -17.63
N TRP A 122 4.74 -16.69 -16.60
CA TRP A 122 5.15 -15.64 -15.67
C TRP A 122 6.23 -16.15 -14.74
N SER A 123 7.28 -15.36 -14.54
CA SER A 123 8.33 -15.72 -13.59
C SER A 123 7.82 -15.66 -12.15
N HIS A 124 8.47 -16.38 -11.25
CA HIS A 124 8.11 -16.37 -9.82
C HIS A 124 8.13 -14.94 -9.22
N SER A 125 9.12 -14.14 -9.61
CA SER A 125 9.24 -12.74 -9.19
C SER A 125 8.08 -11.87 -9.71
N GLU A 126 7.73 -12.03 -11.00
CA GLU A 126 6.60 -11.29 -11.60
C GLU A 126 5.29 -11.61 -10.88
N VAL A 127 5.05 -12.89 -10.58
CA VAL A 127 3.86 -13.32 -9.84
C VAL A 127 3.83 -12.71 -8.43
N ALA A 128 4.95 -12.74 -7.71
CA ALA A 128 5.05 -12.14 -6.38
C ALA A 128 4.74 -10.63 -6.39
N GLN A 129 5.27 -9.90 -7.38
CA GLN A 129 5.02 -8.46 -7.52
C GLN A 129 3.55 -8.16 -7.83
N VAL A 130 2.90 -8.95 -8.67
CA VAL A 130 1.46 -8.78 -8.95
C VAL A 130 0.63 -9.09 -7.72
N VAL A 131 0.94 -10.16 -6.99
CA VAL A 131 0.25 -10.49 -5.72
C VAL A 131 0.38 -9.33 -4.72
N ALA A 132 1.58 -8.75 -4.60
CA ALA A 132 1.84 -7.60 -3.71
C ALA A 132 1.05 -6.33 -4.10
N ILE A 133 0.70 -6.16 -5.37
CA ILE A 133 -0.06 -4.97 -5.81
C ILE A 133 -1.56 -5.21 -5.72
N ALA A 134 -2.03 -6.39 -6.14
CA ALA A 134 -3.42 -6.65 -6.38
C ALA A 134 -4.16 -7.27 -5.18
N GLY A 135 -3.46 -7.90 -4.23
CA GLY A 135 -4.05 -8.36 -2.97
C GLY A 135 -5.29 -9.22 -3.16
N ALA A 136 -6.41 -8.88 -2.50
CA ALA A 136 -7.63 -9.68 -2.57
C ALA A 136 -8.32 -9.65 -3.95
N ASN A 137 -7.89 -8.78 -4.86
CA ASN A 137 -8.33 -8.81 -6.26
C ASN A 137 -7.74 -9.99 -7.05
N LEU A 138 -6.77 -10.74 -6.49
CA LEU A 138 -6.32 -12.02 -7.02
C LEU A 138 -7.27 -13.18 -6.72
N ARG A 139 -8.36 -12.98 -5.96
CA ARG A 139 -9.27 -14.09 -5.64
C ARG A 139 -10.12 -14.59 -6.82
N PRO A 140 -10.72 -13.72 -7.66
CA PRO A 140 -11.56 -14.17 -8.77
C PRO A 140 -10.77 -14.93 -9.83
N ARG A 141 -11.28 -16.06 -10.32
CA ARG A 141 -10.63 -16.85 -11.40
C ARG A 141 -10.43 -16.06 -12.70
N SER A 142 -11.30 -15.07 -12.96
CA SER A 142 -11.16 -14.17 -14.12
C SER A 142 -9.89 -13.32 -14.09
N VAL A 143 -9.19 -13.22 -12.96
CA VAL A 143 -8.01 -12.34 -12.81
C VAL A 143 -6.86 -12.75 -13.72
N VAL A 144 -6.69 -14.05 -13.97
CA VAL A 144 -5.60 -14.57 -14.80
C VAL A 144 -5.74 -14.05 -16.23
N SER A 145 -6.93 -14.19 -16.82
CA SER A 145 -7.22 -13.67 -18.16
C SER A 145 -7.10 -12.14 -18.24
N LYS A 146 -7.46 -11.42 -17.16
CA LYS A 146 -7.27 -9.96 -17.06
C LYS A 146 -5.79 -9.59 -17.13
N LEU A 147 -4.97 -10.23 -16.30
CA LEU A 147 -3.55 -9.97 -16.23
C LEU A 147 -2.85 -10.32 -17.54
N GLN A 148 -3.22 -11.43 -18.17
CA GLN A 148 -2.70 -11.82 -19.48
C GLN A 148 -3.06 -10.77 -20.56
N TYR A 149 -4.31 -10.32 -20.57
CA TYR A 149 -4.76 -9.28 -21.49
C TYR A 149 -4.02 -7.96 -21.27
N PHE A 150 -3.89 -7.52 -20.01
CA PHE A 150 -3.19 -6.28 -19.71
C PHE A 150 -1.69 -6.36 -20.00
N ARG A 151 -1.06 -7.53 -19.81
CA ARG A 151 0.34 -7.75 -20.20
C ARG A 151 0.52 -7.54 -21.70
N TRP A 152 -0.39 -8.07 -22.51
CA TRP A 152 -0.41 -7.81 -23.96
C TRP A 152 -0.66 -6.32 -24.27
N LEU A 153 -1.65 -5.71 -23.62
CA LEU A 153 -2.05 -4.31 -23.85
C LEU A 153 -0.96 -3.30 -23.54
N PHE A 154 -0.23 -3.50 -22.44
CA PHE A 154 0.81 -2.58 -21.98
C PHE A 154 2.19 -2.87 -22.60
N GLY A 155 2.31 -3.94 -23.39
CA GLY A 155 3.51 -4.35 -24.11
C GLY A 155 4.65 -4.90 -23.24
N SER A 156 4.74 -4.49 -21.97
CA SER A 156 5.73 -4.96 -21.01
C SER A 156 5.13 -5.18 -19.62
N PHE A 157 5.77 -6.06 -18.85
CA PHE A 157 5.39 -6.33 -17.47
C PHE A 157 5.58 -5.11 -16.56
N GLU A 158 6.63 -4.32 -16.76
CA GLU A 158 6.86 -3.07 -16.01
C GLU A 158 5.76 -2.03 -16.22
N ASN A 159 5.29 -1.89 -17.46
CA ASN A 159 4.18 -0.99 -17.78
C ASN A 159 2.87 -1.48 -17.15
N LEU A 160 2.64 -2.80 -17.13
CA LEU A 160 1.53 -3.40 -16.40
C LEU A 160 1.61 -3.09 -14.90
N LEU A 161 2.77 -3.30 -14.27
CA LEU A 161 2.94 -2.99 -12.85
C LEU A 161 2.68 -1.52 -12.55
N ARG A 162 3.17 -0.63 -13.42
CA ARG A 162 2.92 0.81 -13.32
C ARG A 162 1.41 1.09 -13.36
N ALA A 163 0.71 0.57 -14.36
CA ALA A 163 -0.74 0.73 -14.50
C ALA A 163 -1.52 0.17 -13.28
N LEU A 164 -1.12 -0.99 -12.75
CA LEU A 164 -1.75 -1.58 -11.55
C LEU A 164 -1.50 -0.76 -10.28
N LYS A 165 -0.33 -0.11 -10.16
CA LYS A 165 -0.01 0.80 -9.04
C LYS A 165 -0.83 2.08 -9.12
N PHE A 166 -0.99 2.65 -10.31
CA PHE A 166 -1.81 3.85 -10.54
C PHE A 166 -3.30 3.56 -10.34
N ASN A 167 -3.79 2.42 -10.84
CA ASN A 167 -5.19 2.02 -10.72
C ASN A 167 -5.35 0.63 -10.09
N SER A 168 -5.44 0.61 -8.76
CA SER A 168 -5.65 -0.64 -7.99
C SER A 168 -6.97 -1.36 -8.29
N ASN A 169 -7.95 -0.69 -8.91
CA ASN A 169 -9.25 -1.25 -9.27
C ASN A 169 -9.29 -1.80 -10.70
N LEU A 170 -8.19 -1.72 -11.46
CA LEU A 170 -8.12 -2.21 -12.84
C LEU A 170 -8.57 -3.68 -12.97
N LEU A 171 -8.26 -4.50 -11.96
CA LEU A 171 -8.63 -5.92 -11.92
C LEU A 171 -10.09 -6.17 -11.46
N GLN A 172 -10.76 -5.16 -10.90
CA GLN A 172 -12.17 -5.25 -10.52
C GLN A 172 -13.09 -5.03 -11.71
N HIS A 173 -12.72 -4.16 -12.65
CA HIS A 173 -13.53 -3.86 -13.83
C HIS A 173 -13.64 -5.05 -14.79
N ASN A 174 -14.79 -5.17 -15.46
CA ASN A 174 -15.04 -6.23 -16.45
C ASN A 174 -14.36 -5.88 -17.79
N LEU A 175 -13.46 -6.73 -18.26
CA LEU A 175 -12.71 -6.53 -19.52
C LEU A 175 -13.64 -6.39 -20.73
N GLU A 176 -14.63 -7.27 -20.86
CA GLU A 176 -15.52 -7.35 -22.02
C GLU A 176 -16.32 -6.06 -22.21
N ARG A 177 -16.72 -5.44 -21.09
CA ARG A 177 -17.65 -4.31 -21.10
C ARG A 177 -16.96 -2.96 -20.96
N ALA A 178 -15.78 -2.89 -20.34
CA ALA A 178 -15.09 -1.63 -20.04
C ALA A 178 -13.73 -1.47 -20.73
N VAL A 179 -13.07 -2.57 -21.12
CA VAL A 179 -11.67 -2.50 -21.60
C VAL A 179 -11.56 -2.91 -23.07
N LYS A 180 -12.14 -4.03 -23.50
CA LYS A 180 -12.14 -4.45 -24.90
C LYS A 180 -12.75 -3.41 -25.86
N PRO A 181 -13.87 -2.74 -25.55
CA PRO A 181 -14.40 -1.67 -26.40
C PRO A 181 -13.48 -0.43 -26.45
N ASN A 182 -12.66 -0.25 -25.41
CA ASN A 182 -11.75 0.89 -25.23
C ASN A 182 -10.29 0.58 -25.62
N ALA A 183 -9.98 -0.66 -25.99
CA ALA A 183 -8.63 -1.09 -26.35
C ALA A 183 -8.38 -1.04 -27.86
N THR A 184 -9.44 -1.08 -28.66
CA THR A 184 -9.44 -0.66 -30.06
C THR A 184 -9.60 0.85 -30.23
N PHE A 185 -9.82 1.58 -29.15
CA PHE A 185 -9.95 3.04 -29.14
C PHE A 185 -8.65 3.73 -28.67
N PRO A 186 -8.39 4.98 -29.09
CA PRO A 186 -7.34 5.86 -28.56
C PRO A 186 -7.31 5.99 -27.03
N SER A 187 -8.25 5.43 -26.28
CA SER A 187 -8.28 5.43 -24.82
C SER A 187 -7.12 4.71 -24.12
N CYS A 188 -6.41 3.78 -24.77
CA CYS A 188 -5.16 3.27 -24.20
C CYS A 188 -4.03 4.30 -24.27
N HIS A 189 -4.02 5.14 -25.32
CA HIS A 189 -3.24 6.38 -25.33
C HIS A 189 -3.73 7.30 -24.20
N THR A 190 -5.02 7.37 -23.89
CA THR A 190 -5.49 8.15 -22.72
C THR A 190 -4.97 7.60 -21.38
N ILE A 191 -4.87 6.27 -21.18
CA ILE A 191 -4.26 5.72 -19.95
C ILE A 191 -2.75 6.05 -19.90
N PHE A 192 -2.03 5.91 -21.02
CA PHE A 192 -0.64 6.33 -21.12
C PHE A 192 -0.48 7.85 -20.89
N SER A 193 -1.34 8.67 -21.49
CA SER A 193 -1.37 10.13 -21.33
C SER A 193 -1.81 10.56 -19.93
N LEU A 194 -2.64 9.79 -19.22
CA LEU A 194 -3.02 10.08 -17.84
C LEU A 194 -1.83 9.83 -16.90
N VAL A 195 -1.11 8.72 -17.11
CA VAL A 195 0.11 8.42 -16.35
C VAL A 195 1.22 9.43 -16.68
N GLU A 196 1.37 9.82 -17.94
CA GLU A 196 2.33 10.83 -18.40
C GLU A 196 1.97 12.24 -17.91
N LYS A 197 0.70 12.62 -17.94
CA LYS A 197 0.21 13.90 -17.41
C LYS A 197 0.42 14.00 -15.91
N GLU A 198 0.11 12.94 -15.14
CA GLU A 198 0.36 12.93 -13.70
C GLU A 198 1.86 12.97 -13.39
N PHE A 199 2.68 12.29 -14.21
CA PHE A 199 4.14 12.36 -14.10
C PHE A 199 4.65 13.79 -14.38
N MET A 200 4.13 14.48 -15.40
CA MET A 200 4.45 15.88 -15.68
C MET A 200 4.07 16.80 -14.53
N GLU A 201 2.83 16.74 -14.08
CA GLU A 201 2.33 17.63 -13.03
C GLU A 201 3.10 17.46 -11.71
N ARG A 202 3.53 16.24 -11.39
CA ARG A 202 4.10 15.91 -10.09
C ARG A 202 5.63 15.97 -10.04
N TYR A 203 6.30 15.76 -11.16
CA TYR A 203 7.76 15.61 -11.20
C TYR A 203 8.47 16.52 -12.22
N ILE A 204 7.78 17.13 -13.18
CA ILE A 204 8.40 18.05 -14.15
C ILE A 204 7.94 19.49 -13.91
N CYS A 205 6.63 19.75 -13.87
CA CYS A 205 6.06 21.08 -13.66
C CYS A 205 6.57 21.81 -12.41
N PRO A 206 6.76 21.16 -11.23
CA PRO A 206 7.28 21.83 -10.05
C PRO A 206 8.75 22.27 -10.19
N HIS A 207 9.48 21.72 -11.16
CA HIS A 207 10.91 21.97 -11.38
C HIS A 207 11.20 22.77 -12.65
N MET A 208 10.17 23.15 -13.42
CA MET A 208 10.34 23.95 -14.63
C MET A 208 10.92 25.34 -14.37
N GLU A 209 10.70 25.93 -13.19
CA GLU A 209 11.31 27.22 -12.82
C GLU A 209 12.81 27.11 -12.52
N ALA A 210 13.23 25.97 -11.94
CA ALA A 210 14.64 25.71 -11.62
C ALA A 210 15.43 25.17 -12.83
N THR A 211 14.75 24.60 -13.82
CA THR A 211 15.37 24.01 -15.01
C THR A 211 14.45 24.23 -16.22
N PRO A 212 14.57 25.37 -16.92
CA PRO A 212 13.62 25.79 -17.96
C PRO A 212 13.44 24.81 -19.11
N HIS A 213 14.46 23.99 -19.40
CA HIS A 213 14.47 23.02 -20.51
C HIS A 213 14.05 21.60 -20.10
N LEU A 214 13.72 21.37 -18.82
CA LEU A 214 13.47 20.03 -18.29
C LEU A 214 12.33 19.28 -19.03
N ALA A 215 11.27 20.00 -19.39
CA ALA A 215 10.15 19.42 -20.14
C ALA A 215 10.54 19.07 -21.59
N GLU A 216 11.37 19.90 -22.22
CA GLU A 216 11.85 19.72 -23.60
C GLU A 216 12.86 18.58 -23.67
N ASP A 217 13.74 18.50 -22.68
CA ASP A 217 14.74 17.44 -22.50
C ASP A 217 14.08 16.09 -22.22
N TYR A 218 13.05 16.07 -21.38
CA TYR A 218 12.21 14.89 -21.17
C TYR A 218 11.54 14.45 -22.47
N ALA A 219 10.93 15.39 -23.21
CA ALA A 219 10.29 15.09 -24.48
C ALA A 219 11.29 14.57 -25.54
N ALA A 220 12.51 15.09 -25.56
CA ALA A 220 13.59 14.60 -26.42
C ALA A 220 14.01 13.17 -26.03
N ALA A 221 14.21 12.91 -24.74
CA ALA A 221 14.55 11.59 -24.23
C ALA A 221 13.45 10.55 -24.52
N CYS A 222 12.17 10.91 -24.40
CA CYS A 222 11.04 10.05 -24.78
C CYS A 222 11.03 9.69 -26.27
N ARG A 223 11.59 10.55 -27.13
CA ARG A 223 11.79 10.27 -28.57
C ARG A 223 13.10 9.55 -28.88
N GLY A 224 13.89 9.20 -27.85
CA GLY A 224 15.21 8.60 -28.02
C GLY A 224 16.27 9.58 -28.53
N ALA A 225 16.01 10.89 -28.49
CA ALA A 225 16.95 11.92 -28.88
C ALA A 225 17.74 12.42 -27.65
N MET A 226 19.03 12.69 -27.83
CA MET A 226 19.85 13.22 -26.74
C MET A 226 19.47 14.70 -26.48
N PRO A 227 19.24 15.10 -25.22
CA PRO A 227 18.95 16.49 -24.91
C PRO A 227 20.13 17.40 -25.24
N THR A 228 19.90 18.51 -25.92
CA THR A 228 20.95 19.44 -26.37
C THR A 228 21.57 20.25 -25.23
N SER A 229 20.92 20.28 -24.07
CA SER A 229 21.32 21.00 -22.85
C SER A 229 22.34 20.23 -21.99
N PHE A 230 22.39 18.90 -22.10
CA PHE A 230 23.31 18.06 -21.33
C PHE A 230 24.66 17.95 -22.04
N ARG A 231 25.57 18.88 -21.73
CA ARG A 231 27.01 18.67 -21.96
C ARG A 231 27.60 18.02 -20.72
N PHE A 232 28.03 16.76 -20.86
CA PHE A 232 28.95 16.17 -19.89
C PHE A 232 30.29 16.90 -20.00
N THR A 233 30.58 17.80 -19.06
CA THR A 233 31.94 18.30 -18.81
C THR A 233 32.68 17.32 -17.92
#